data_AF-A0A1V5FA32-F1
#
_entry.id   AF-A0A1V5FA32-F1
#
_cell.length_a   1.000
_cell.length_b   1.000
_cell.length_c   1.000
_cell.angle_alpha   90.00
_cell.angle_beta   90.00
_cell.angle_gamma   90.00
#
_symmetry.space_group_name_H-M   'P 1'
#
loop_
_entity.id
_entity.type
_entity.pdbx_description
1 polymer ?
#
loop_
_entity_poly.entity_id
_entity_poly.type
_entity_poly.pdbx_seq_one_letter_code
_entity_poly.pdbx_strand_id
1 'polypeptide(L)' 'MLSRGRAGLRGGTLIVNLPGSSGGVRESLDALFPYLLHAFKIMRGGGHETK' A
#
# COMPACT_ATOMS: atom_id res chain seq x y z
N MET A 1 17.79 -9.09 -2.39
CA MET A 1 16.69 -8.52 -1.58
C MET A 1 16.57 -9.31 -0.29
N LEU A 2 16.78 -8.68 0.87
CA LEU A 2 16.63 -9.31 2.20
C LEU A 2 15.45 -8.72 3.01
N SER A 3 14.63 -7.88 2.38
CA SER A 3 13.49 -7.24 3.05
C SER A 3 12.41 -8.26 3.39
N ARG A 4 11.86 -8.18 4.62
CA ARG A 4 10.71 -8.94 5.10
C ARG A 4 9.45 -8.07 5.05
N GLY A 5 9.24 -7.40 3.92
CA GLY A 5 8.08 -6.55 3.67
C GLY A 5 6.78 -7.33 3.87
N ARG A 6 5.84 -6.77 4.62
CA ARG A 6 4.51 -7.28 4.88
C ARG A 6 3.52 -6.12 4.84
N ALA A 7 2.39 -6.36 4.18
CA ALA A 7 1.23 -5.50 4.21
C ALA A 7 0.01 -6.31 4.63
N GLY A 8 -0.97 -5.65 5.25
CA GLY A 8 -2.19 -6.31 5.68
C GLY A 8 -3.30 -5.34 6.04
N LEU A 9 -4.50 -5.88 6.19
CA LEU A 9 -5.70 -5.12 6.57
C LEU A 9 -6.12 -5.49 7.99
N ARG A 10 -6.50 -4.48 8.77
CA ARG A 10 -7.19 -4.65 10.05
C ARG A 10 -8.40 -3.74 10.08
N GLY A 11 -9.59 -4.32 9.95
CA GLY A 11 -10.81 -3.55 9.71
C GLY A 11 -10.70 -2.74 8.42
N GLY A 12 -10.98 -1.43 8.49
CA GLY A 12 -10.83 -0.50 7.36
C GLY A 12 -9.43 0.11 7.20
N THR A 13 -8.42 -0.37 7.95
CA THR A 13 -7.07 0.22 7.97
C THR A 13 -6.06 -0.68 7.25
N LEU A 14 -5.32 -0.09 6.32
CA LEU A 14 -4.18 -0.71 5.66
C LEU A 14 -2.90 -0.43 6.46
N ILE A 15 -2.16 -1.48 6.76
CA ILE A 15 -0.90 -1.45 7.51
C ILE A 15 0.20 -1.98 6.58
N VAL A 16 1.26 -1.21 6.40
CA VAL A 16 2.42 -1.57 5.55
C VAL A 16 3.69 -1.26 6.34
N ASN A 17 4.63 -2.20 6.40
CA ASN A 17 5.96 -1.90 6.92
C ASN A 17 6.85 -1.30 5.81
N LEU A 18 7.69 -0.36 6.18
CA LEU A 18 8.63 0.31 5.28
C LEU A 18 10.07 0.15 5.78
N PRO A 19 11.08 0.39 4.93
CA PRO A 19 12.47 0.42 5.37
C PRO A 19 12.71 1.44 6.49
N GLY A 20 13.74 1.22 7.31
CA GLY A 20 14.06 2.12 8.43
C GLY A 20 14.68 3.47 8.03
N SER A 21 15.18 3.61 6.80
CA SER A 21 15.79 4.84 6.31
C SER A 21 14.80 5.72 5.56
N SER A 22 14.93 7.04 5.69
CA SER A 22 14.07 8.01 5.00
C SER A 22 14.10 7.87 3.48
N GLY A 23 15.25 7.51 2.91
CA GLY A 23 15.40 7.24 1.47
C GLY A 23 14.58 6.03 1.03
N GLY A 24 14.70 4.91 1.76
CA GLY A 24 13.93 3.70 1.47
C GLY A 24 12.43 3.89 1.67
N VAL A 25 12.01 4.71 2.64
CA VAL A 25 10.60 5.12 2.78
C VAL A 25 10.12 5.89 1.56
N ARG A 26 10.88 6.88 1.08
CA ARG A 26 10.50 7.68 -0.09
C ARG A 26 10.34 6.81 -1.33
N GLU A 27 11.34 6.00 -1.66
CA GLU A 27 11.30 5.10 -2.81
C GLU A 27 10.13 4.10 -2.72
N SER A 28 9.88 3.57 -1.52
CA SER A 28 8.77 2.64 -1.30
C SER A 28 7.42 3.33 -1.47
N LEU A 29 7.25 4.54 -0.96
CA LEU A 29 6.01 5.31 -1.14
C LEU A 29 5.80 5.69 -2.60
N ASP A 30 6.84 6.13 -3.30
CA ASP A 30 6.76 6.48 -4.72
C ASP A 30 6.37 5.27 -5.58
N ALA A 31 6.83 4.05 -5.23
CA ALA A 31 6.42 2.82 -5.92
C ALA A 31 4.96 2.40 -5.61
N LEU A 32 4.45 2.76 -4.42
CA LEU A 32 3.12 2.37 -3.96
C LEU A 32 2.01 3.30 -4.48
N PHE A 33 2.31 4.58 -4.65
CA PHE A 33 1.36 5.56 -5.19
C PHE A 33 1.44 5.61 -6.73
N PRO A 34 0.30 5.81 -7.42
CA PRO A 34 -1.04 6.08 -6.89
C PRO A 34 -1.88 4.81 -6.61
N TYR A 35 -1.36 3.62 -6.87
CA TYR A 35 -2.12 2.36 -6.82
C TYR A 35 -2.79 2.10 -5.47
N LEU A 36 -2.17 2.54 -4.38
CA LEU A 36 -2.74 2.49 -3.03
C LEU A 36 -4.10 3.22 -2.91
N LEU A 37 -4.31 4.29 -3.69
CA LEU A 37 -5.59 5.02 -3.71
C LEU A 37 -6.72 4.16 -4.29
N HIS A 38 -6.41 3.35 -5.32
CA HIS A 38 -7.37 2.39 -5.86
C HIS A 38 -7.68 1.30 -4.83
N ALA A 39 -6.66 0.78 -4.13
CA ALA A 39 -6.87 -0.21 -3.08
C ALA A 39 -7.82 0.29 -1.98
N PHE A 40 -7.72 1.57 -1.57
CA PHE A 40 -8.67 2.16 -0.62
C PHE A 40 -10.11 2.25 -1.16
N LYS A 41 -10.30 2.49 -2.47
CA LYS A 41 -11.63 2.46 -3.09
C LYS A 41 -12.24 1.06 -2.99
N ILE A 42 -11.47 0.01 -3.29
CA ILE A 42 -11.91 -1.38 -3.21
C ILE A 42 -12.20 -1.80 -1.76
N MET A 43 -11.35 -1.43 -0.81
CA MET A 43 -11.56 -1.70 0.62
C MET A 43 -12.86 -1.11 1.17
N ARG A 44 -13.37 -0.02 0.58
CA ARG A 44 -14.66 0.59 0.95
C ARG A 44 -15.87 -0.06 0.26
N GLY A 45 -15.69 -1.21 -0.38
CA GLY A 45 -16.74 -1.90 -1.14
C GLY A 45 -16.92 -1.37 -2.55
N GLY A 46 -15.98 -0.57 -3.07
CA GLY A 46 -15.94 -0.22 -4.48
C GLY A 46 -15.67 -1.45 -5.34
N GLY A 47 -16.34 -1.55 -6.48
CA GLY A 47 -16.04 -2.58 -7.49
C GLY A 47 -14.83 -2.20 -8.35
N HIS A 48 -14.32 -3.17 -9.10
CA HIS A 48 -13.49 -2.87 -10.25
C HIS A 48 -14.39 -2.23 -11.31
N GLU A 49 -14.13 -0.97 -11.69
CA GLU A 49 -14.72 -0.41 -12.90
C GLU A 49 -14.10 -1.16 -14.08
N THR A 50 -14.76 -2.22 -14.52
CA THR A 50 -14.56 -2.80 -15.83
C THR A 50 -15.04 -1.76 -16.83
N LYS A 51 -14.09 -1.04 -17.41
CA LYS A 51 -14.35 -0.32 -18.65
C LYS A 51 -14.48 -1.34 -19.79
#